data_AF-A0A7J7KIY9-F1
#
_entry.id   AF-A0A7J7KIY9-F1
#
_cell.length_a   1.000
_cell.length_b   1.000
_cell.length_c   1.000
_cell.angle_alpha   90.00
_cell.angle_beta   90.00
_cell.angle_gamma   90.00
#
_symmetry.space_group_name_H-M   'P 1'
#
loop_
_entity.id
_entity.type
_entity.pdbx_description
1 polymer ?
#
loop_
_entity_poly.entity_id
_entity_poly.type
_entity_poly.pdbx_seq_one_letter_code
_entity_poly.pdbx_strand_id
1 'polypeptide(L)'
;MDTRWVAESGVIDLYVMMGPSPIDLFKQYSSLTGTTNLPPIFSLGYHQSRWNYNDEADVKQIHDNYELHDIPLDVVWLDIEHTDGKRYFTWDGGKFPTPHDMVAKLKSTGRKLVTIVDPHIKRDDNYHIYKELKDKDLFVKRDGKEFDGWCWPGSSSYPDFTRADMRSWWASKFNYEDYKGTSEDVYTWNDMNEPSVFNGPEITMHKDAVHADGWEHRDVHNLYGFYVHQATSEGLVQRSGGSLRPFVLSRAFYAGSQRHGAVWTGDNMGEWSHLKISIPMILSQSVTGITFTGADVGGFFRNPSAELVTRWYQTAAFTPFYRAHSHLDTRRREPWLLPEENRNIIRDAIITRYQLLPYWYTLFYVNEKEGIPPARPMWVEFPKDPNGFAEDEQFMLGPAILVRTVTEEGATGVNVNFAGDGYDVWYSADDFRRIPGGSKAYLPVTLASVPHFYRGGYIVPRKDRVRRSTTQMTDDPYTLIVALDSKGAAEGQLYIDDYKSFQYRQGHYLYRKFSFTNSVLTSSAIDSTTFRTKSILESVKIVGYSSKPTKVTLSSNGVNKELSFRYEEGTQLLTVRKPAVNMSDDWTMTISTQ
;
A
#
# COMPACT_ATOMS: atom_id res chain seq x y z
N MET A 1 -20.27 1.64 27.73
CA MET A 1 -19.75 0.70 26.73
C MET A 1 -19.09 -0.38 27.56
N ASP A 2 -19.73 -1.54 27.68
CA ASP A 2 -19.27 -2.59 28.58
C ASP A 2 -18.52 -3.61 27.72
N THR A 3 -17.18 -3.60 27.79
CA THR A 3 -16.35 -4.57 27.07
C THR A 3 -15.75 -5.56 28.06
N ARG A 4 -15.72 -6.84 27.70
CA ARG A 4 -15.13 -7.94 28.49
C ARG A 4 -14.21 -8.75 27.60
N TRP A 5 -12.94 -8.84 27.99
CA TRP A 5 -11.90 -9.57 27.27
C TRP A 5 -11.56 -10.85 28.02
N VAL A 6 -11.43 -11.97 27.31
CA VAL A 6 -11.07 -13.29 27.87
C VAL A 6 -10.03 -13.92 26.95
N ALA A 7 -8.88 -14.30 27.51
CA ALA A 7 -7.83 -15.05 26.83
C ALA A 7 -7.76 -16.46 27.42
N GLU A 8 -7.36 -17.44 26.60
CA GLU A 8 -7.26 -18.85 27.02
C GLU A 8 -6.14 -19.10 28.02
N SER A 9 -5.02 -18.39 27.89
CA SER A 9 -3.83 -18.52 28.73
C SER A 9 -3.06 -17.19 28.81
N GLY A 10 -1.87 -17.22 29.41
CA GLY A 10 -1.02 -16.05 29.61
C GLY A 10 -1.39 -15.22 30.84
N VAL A 11 -1.02 -13.93 30.81
CA VAL A 11 -1.27 -12.96 31.88
C VAL A 11 -2.24 -11.89 31.42
N ILE A 12 -2.86 -11.20 32.37
CA ILE A 12 -3.52 -9.93 32.07
C ILE A 12 -2.43 -8.87 31.93
N ASP A 13 -2.18 -8.44 30.71
CA ASP A 13 -1.32 -7.30 30.37
C ASP A 13 -2.14 -6.29 29.57
N LEU A 14 -2.40 -5.12 30.17
CA LEU A 14 -3.36 -4.15 29.66
C LEU A 14 -2.75 -2.74 29.64
N TYR A 15 -2.78 -2.14 28.46
CA TYR A 15 -2.39 -0.74 28.26
C TYR A 15 -3.64 0.10 28.01
N VAL A 16 -3.81 1.17 28.78
CA VAL A 16 -4.91 2.14 28.62
C VAL A 16 -4.38 3.40 27.96
N MET A 17 -4.86 3.67 26.75
CA MET A 17 -4.48 4.83 25.94
C MET A 17 -5.56 5.92 26.09
N MET A 18 -5.17 7.10 26.59
CA MET A 18 -6.10 8.13 27.06
C MET A 18 -6.44 9.19 26.01
N GLY A 19 -5.81 9.15 24.82
CA GLY A 19 -5.99 10.20 23.80
C GLY A 19 -5.40 11.54 24.24
N PRO A 20 -6.09 12.69 24.06
CA PRO A 20 -7.53 12.81 23.89
C PRO A 20 -8.03 12.80 22.43
N SER A 21 -7.16 13.01 21.43
CA SER A 21 -7.55 12.96 20.02
C SER A 21 -7.32 11.57 19.40
N PRO A 22 -8.01 11.23 18.29
CA PRO A 22 -7.67 10.06 17.47
C PRO A 22 -6.19 9.96 17.11
N ILE A 23 -5.57 11.09 16.77
CA ILE A 23 -4.16 11.16 16.39
C ILE A 23 -3.24 10.83 17.58
N ASP A 24 -3.59 11.30 18.78
CA ASP A 24 -2.83 10.98 20.00
C ASP A 24 -2.92 9.49 20.34
N LEU A 25 -4.08 8.84 20.10
CA LEU A 25 -4.24 7.40 20.28
C LEU A 25 -3.32 6.60 19.36
N PHE A 26 -3.20 6.99 18.09
CA PHE A 26 -2.28 6.33 17.16
C PHE A 26 -0.81 6.48 17.60
N LYS A 27 -0.43 7.67 18.08
CA LYS A 27 0.91 7.93 18.64
C LYS A 27 1.18 7.08 19.89
N GLN A 28 0.21 6.98 20.79
CA GLN A 28 0.31 6.15 22.00
C GLN A 28 0.46 4.66 21.63
N TYR A 29 -0.39 4.13 20.74
CA TYR A 29 -0.30 2.72 20.32
C TYR A 29 1.01 2.39 19.60
N SER A 30 1.44 3.27 18.70
CA SER A 30 2.70 3.08 17.96
C SER A 30 3.94 3.25 18.83
N SER A 31 3.89 3.99 19.94
CA SER A 31 5.00 4.04 20.91
C SER A 31 5.25 2.69 21.60
N LEU A 32 4.21 1.85 21.71
CA LEU A 32 4.29 0.52 22.31
C LEU A 32 4.68 -0.55 21.28
N THR A 33 4.08 -0.47 20.08
CA THR A 33 4.15 -1.55 19.09
C THR A 33 4.98 -1.19 17.85
N GLY A 34 5.52 0.03 17.76
CA GLY A 34 6.24 0.54 16.60
C GLY A 34 5.31 1.07 15.50
N THR A 35 5.94 1.59 14.44
CA THR A 35 5.27 2.17 13.27
C THR A 35 5.49 1.33 12.01
N THR A 36 4.80 1.67 10.92
CA THR A 36 5.07 1.02 9.63
C THR A 36 6.41 1.51 9.10
N ASN A 37 7.33 0.59 8.82
CA ASN A 37 8.56 0.95 8.13
C ASN A 37 8.22 1.55 6.76
N LEU A 38 8.91 2.62 6.35
CA LEU A 38 8.64 3.28 5.08
C LEU A 38 8.77 2.26 3.91
N PRO A 39 7.70 1.98 3.15
CA PRO A 39 7.74 0.96 2.10
C PRO A 39 8.62 1.40 0.93
N PRO A 40 9.28 0.48 0.21
CA PRO A 40 9.88 0.83 -1.08
C PRO A 40 8.79 1.29 -2.07
N ILE A 41 9.01 2.35 -2.84
CA ILE A 41 7.89 3.02 -3.57
C ILE A 41 7.15 2.10 -4.53
N PHE A 42 7.83 1.11 -5.12
CA PHE A 42 7.22 0.17 -6.07
C PHE A 42 6.08 -0.62 -5.42
N SER A 43 6.14 -0.88 -4.10
CA SER A 43 5.11 -1.64 -3.40
C SER A 43 3.84 -0.82 -3.13
N LEU A 44 3.90 0.50 -3.32
CA LEU A 44 2.74 1.35 -3.39
C LEU A 44 2.17 1.44 -4.80
N GLY A 45 2.84 0.87 -5.81
CA GLY A 45 2.33 0.79 -7.18
C GLY A 45 1.20 -0.21 -7.31
N TYR A 46 0.89 -0.61 -8.55
CA TYR A 46 -0.07 -1.67 -8.82
C TYR A 46 0.63 -3.04 -8.92
N HIS A 47 -0.01 -4.05 -8.32
CA HIS A 47 0.45 -5.42 -8.25
C HIS A 47 -0.51 -6.36 -9.01
N GLN A 48 0.04 -7.15 -9.92
CA GLN A 48 -0.70 -8.15 -10.67
C GLN A 48 -0.33 -9.57 -10.21
N SER A 49 -1.34 -10.33 -9.78
CA SER A 49 -1.21 -11.71 -9.30
C SER A 49 -2.36 -12.59 -9.79
N ARG A 50 -2.18 -13.90 -9.73
CA ARG A 50 -3.22 -14.94 -9.72
C ARG A 50 -2.62 -16.27 -9.26
N TRP A 51 -3.47 -17.20 -8.83
CA TRP A 51 -3.15 -18.62 -8.75
C TRP A 51 -3.48 -19.29 -10.09
N ASN A 52 -2.54 -19.70 -10.93
CA ASN A 52 -1.13 -19.30 -10.99
C ASN A 52 -0.86 -18.64 -12.36
N TYR A 53 0.27 -17.97 -12.50
CA TYR A 53 0.91 -17.88 -13.83
C TYR A 53 1.64 -19.18 -14.10
N ASN A 54 1.47 -19.71 -15.30
CA ASN A 54 1.79 -21.10 -15.59
C ASN A 54 3.29 -21.37 -15.67
N ASP A 55 4.05 -20.45 -16.27
CA ASP A 55 5.47 -20.60 -16.60
C ASP A 55 6.10 -19.23 -16.93
N GLU A 56 7.38 -19.22 -17.30
CA GLU A 56 8.11 -18.02 -17.73
C GLU A 56 7.49 -17.34 -18.98
N ALA A 57 6.91 -18.13 -19.89
CA ALA A 57 6.28 -17.60 -21.09
C ALA A 57 4.99 -16.85 -20.76
N ASP A 58 4.20 -17.35 -19.81
CA ASP A 58 3.02 -16.67 -19.29
C ASP A 58 3.40 -15.37 -18.60
N VAL A 59 4.41 -15.37 -17.72
CA VAL A 59 4.92 -14.14 -17.08
C VAL A 59 5.38 -13.11 -18.13
N LYS A 60 6.05 -13.56 -19.20
CA LYS A 60 6.42 -12.69 -20.31
C LYS A 60 5.19 -12.12 -21.02
N GLN A 61 4.15 -12.91 -21.26
CA GLN A 61 2.90 -12.42 -21.85
C GLN A 61 2.21 -11.38 -20.96
N ILE A 62 2.21 -11.57 -19.64
CA ILE A 62 1.71 -10.57 -18.69
C ILE A 62 2.47 -9.25 -18.87
N HIS A 63 3.81 -9.32 -18.80
CA HIS A 63 4.67 -8.16 -19.00
C HIS A 63 4.40 -7.44 -20.34
N ASP A 64 4.33 -8.19 -21.44
CA ASP A 64 4.16 -7.64 -22.79
C ASP A 64 2.77 -7.00 -22.97
N ASN A 65 1.72 -7.59 -22.40
CA ASN A 65 0.37 -7.03 -22.51
C ASN A 65 0.19 -5.74 -21.68
N TYR A 66 0.82 -5.63 -20.51
CA TYR A 66 0.84 -4.36 -19.76
C TYR A 66 1.54 -3.23 -20.55
N GLU A 67 2.60 -3.56 -21.32
CA GLU A 67 3.23 -2.62 -22.25
C GLU A 67 2.32 -2.29 -23.43
N LEU A 68 1.74 -3.30 -24.09
CA LEU A 68 0.89 -3.14 -25.27
C LEU A 68 -0.33 -2.27 -25.00
N HIS A 69 -0.95 -2.44 -23.82
CA HIS A 69 -2.16 -1.75 -23.44
C HIS A 69 -1.91 -0.46 -22.66
N ASP A 70 -0.67 -0.02 -22.51
CA ASP A 70 -0.28 1.20 -21.78
C ASP A 70 -0.89 1.25 -20.37
N ILE A 71 -0.75 0.14 -19.64
CA ILE A 71 -1.23 0.03 -18.26
C ILE A 71 -0.01 -0.01 -17.33
N PRO A 72 0.12 0.92 -16.37
CA PRO A 72 1.22 0.88 -15.41
C PRO A 72 1.18 -0.38 -14.54
N LEU A 73 2.35 -0.95 -14.27
CA LEU A 73 2.52 -2.12 -13.42
C LEU A 73 3.90 -2.10 -12.77
N ASP A 74 3.96 -2.35 -11.46
CA ASP A 74 5.23 -2.48 -10.73
C ASP A 74 5.61 -3.93 -10.45
N VAL A 75 4.64 -4.82 -10.17
CA VAL A 75 4.96 -6.16 -9.65
C VAL A 75 4.13 -7.26 -10.28
N VAL A 76 4.80 -8.31 -10.76
CA VAL A 76 4.19 -9.61 -11.11
C VAL A 76 4.41 -10.59 -9.96
N TRP A 77 3.43 -11.42 -9.65
CA TRP A 77 3.48 -12.36 -8.54
C TRP A 77 3.44 -13.80 -9.01
N LEU A 78 4.19 -14.68 -8.33
CA LEU A 78 4.18 -16.11 -8.51
C LEU A 78 3.67 -16.79 -7.24
N ASP A 79 2.52 -17.41 -7.37
CA ASP A 79 1.86 -18.23 -6.36
C ASP A 79 2.45 -19.67 -6.38
N ILE A 80 1.93 -20.60 -5.59
CA ILE A 80 2.58 -21.86 -5.19
C ILE A 80 3.02 -22.77 -6.35
N GLU A 81 2.41 -22.68 -7.52
CA GLU A 81 2.76 -23.52 -8.68
C GLU A 81 4.11 -23.20 -9.32
N HIS A 82 4.81 -22.14 -8.89
CA HIS A 82 6.17 -21.85 -9.36
C HIS A 82 7.24 -22.74 -8.74
N THR A 83 6.92 -23.40 -7.63
CA THR A 83 7.84 -24.25 -6.86
C THR A 83 7.90 -25.68 -7.40
N ASP A 84 9.00 -26.39 -7.14
CA ASP A 84 9.09 -27.84 -7.42
C ASP A 84 8.25 -28.63 -6.40
N GLY A 85 7.00 -28.90 -6.77
CA GLY A 85 6.11 -29.76 -5.97
C GLY A 85 5.83 -29.19 -4.57
N LYS A 86 5.68 -27.86 -4.46
CA LYS A 86 5.42 -27.14 -3.21
C LYS A 86 6.58 -27.22 -2.21
N ARG A 87 7.80 -27.37 -2.73
CA ARG A 87 9.04 -27.14 -1.99
C ARG A 87 9.44 -25.67 -2.14
N TYR A 88 9.23 -24.86 -1.11
CA TYR A 88 9.64 -23.46 -1.13
C TYR A 88 11.15 -23.29 -1.33
N PHE A 89 11.62 -22.09 -1.70
CA PHE A 89 13.02 -21.84 -2.09
C PHE A 89 13.52 -22.67 -3.30
N THR A 90 12.59 -23.21 -4.10
CA THR A 90 12.88 -23.93 -5.34
C THR A 90 12.03 -23.41 -6.49
N TRP A 91 12.37 -23.83 -7.70
CA TRP A 91 11.63 -23.52 -8.93
C TRP A 91 11.26 -24.83 -9.62
N ASP A 92 10.06 -24.92 -10.18
CA ASP A 92 9.68 -26.02 -11.08
C ASP A 92 10.56 -25.92 -12.34
N GLY A 93 11.48 -26.86 -12.52
CA GLY A 93 12.45 -26.82 -13.62
C GLY A 93 11.83 -27.00 -15.02
N GLY A 94 10.57 -27.44 -15.12
CA GLY A 94 9.86 -27.51 -16.39
C GLY A 94 9.17 -26.19 -16.76
N LYS A 95 8.65 -25.47 -15.76
CA LYS A 95 7.90 -24.21 -15.95
C LYS A 95 8.78 -22.96 -15.82
N PHE A 96 9.76 -23.00 -14.92
CA PHE A 96 10.67 -21.91 -14.57
C PHE A 96 12.14 -22.38 -14.64
N PRO A 97 12.63 -22.78 -15.84
CA PRO A 97 14.00 -23.27 -16.02
C PRO A 97 15.08 -22.17 -15.91
N THR A 98 14.73 -20.90 -16.14
CA THR A 98 15.64 -19.75 -16.19
C THR A 98 15.12 -18.53 -15.40
N PRO A 99 14.80 -18.69 -14.10
CA PRO A 99 14.13 -17.65 -13.31
C PRO A 99 14.94 -16.34 -13.24
N HIS A 100 16.27 -16.42 -13.28
CA HIS A 100 17.14 -15.25 -13.34
C HIS A 100 16.88 -14.38 -14.58
N ASP A 101 16.68 -14.99 -15.74
CA ASP A 101 16.47 -14.28 -17.00
C ASP A 101 15.06 -13.67 -17.06
N MET A 102 14.07 -14.39 -16.54
CA MET A 102 12.71 -13.86 -16.33
C MET A 102 12.73 -12.62 -15.43
N VAL A 103 13.42 -12.67 -14.30
CA VAL A 103 13.57 -11.53 -13.38
C VAL A 103 14.32 -10.38 -14.05
N ALA A 104 15.40 -10.66 -14.77
CA ALA A 104 16.16 -9.64 -15.51
C ALA A 104 15.29 -8.94 -16.57
N LYS A 105 14.39 -9.68 -17.25
CA LYS A 105 13.44 -9.12 -18.20
C LYS A 105 12.45 -8.17 -17.54
N LEU A 106 11.88 -8.53 -16.38
CA LEU A 106 11.01 -7.64 -15.61
C LEU A 106 11.77 -6.39 -15.13
N LYS A 107 12.98 -6.57 -14.59
CA LYS A 107 13.86 -5.48 -14.14
C LYS A 107 14.16 -4.49 -15.26
N SER A 108 14.35 -4.95 -16.51
CA SER A 108 14.68 -4.09 -17.65
C SER A 108 13.63 -3.01 -17.92
N THR A 109 12.39 -3.21 -17.49
CA THR A 109 11.30 -2.22 -17.56
C THR A 109 10.93 -1.63 -16.21
N GLY A 110 11.80 -1.77 -15.20
CA GLY A 110 11.57 -1.24 -13.85
C GLY A 110 10.52 -1.98 -13.03
N ARG A 111 10.22 -3.25 -13.35
CA ARG A 111 9.26 -4.09 -12.63
C ARG A 111 9.97 -5.05 -11.67
N LYS A 112 9.23 -5.56 -10.69
CA LYS A 112 9.67 -6.53 -9.67
C LYS A 112 8.91 -7.84 -9.80
N LEU A 113 9.45 -8.87 -9.17
CA LEU A 113 8.78 -10.16 -8.97
C LEU A 113 8.48 -10.34 -7.48
N VAL A 114 7.36 -10.96 -7.13
CA VAL A 114 7.11 -11.50 -5.80
C VAL A 114 6.91 -13.01 -5.89
N THR A 115 7.56 -13.79 -5.05
CA THR A 115 7.38 -15.24 -4.94
C THR A 115 6.78 -15.61 -3.59
N ILE A 116 5.82 -16.53 -3.57
CA ILE A 116 5.25 -17.07 -2.33
C ILE A 116 6.22 -18.02 -1.60
N VAL A 117 6.30 -17.93 -0.28
CA VAL A 117 7.10 -18.78 0.61
C VAL A 117 6.33 -18.97 1.92
N ASP A 118 5.74 -20.15 2.13
CA ASP A 118 4.88 -20.42 3.29
C ASP A 118 5.61 -21.21 4.39
N PRO A 119 5.14 -21.17 5.65
CA PRO A 119 5.83 -21.78 6.78
C PRO A 119 5.47 -23.26 7.00
N HIS A 120 5.16 -24.00 5.93
CA HIS A 120 4.95 -25.44 5.99
C HIS A 120 5.91 -26.13 5.02
N ILE A 121 6.74 -27.03 5.53
CA ILE A 121 7.87 -27.58 4.80
C ILE A 121 7.56 -29.03 4.46
N LYS A 122 7.51 -29.34 3.16
CA LYS A 122 7.30 -30.69 2.65
C LYS A 122 8.23 -31.69 3.34
N ARG A 123 7.68 -32.77 3.90
CA ARG A 123 8.45 -33.84 4.52
C ARG A 123 9.07 -34.73 3.44
N ASP A 124 10.34 -34.47 3.12
CA ASP A 124 11.10 -35.16 2.10
C ASP A 124 12.60 -35.08 2.43
N ASP A 125 13.23 -36.20 2.76
CA ASP A 125 14.66 -36.22 3.16
C ASP A 125 15.61 -35.83 2.00
N ASN A 126 15.13 -35.77 0.75
CA ASN A 126 15.89 -35.25 -0.39
C ASN A 126 15.73 -33.73 -0.57
N TYR A 127 14.82 -33.09 0.16
CA TYR A 127 14.60 -31.66 0.14
C TYR A 127 15.46 -30.97 1.21
N HIS A 128 16.46 -30.21 0.76
CA HIS A 128 17.49 -29.64 1.62
C HIS A 128 16.95 -28.77 2.77
N ILE A 129 15.92 -27.94 2.55
CA ILE A 129 15.28 -27.12 3.60
C ILE A 129 14.70 -28.01 4.69
N TYR A 130 13.95 -29.06 4.31
CA TYR A 130 13.40 -30.01 5.27
C TYR A 130 14.49 -30.71 6.07
N LYS A 131 15.47 -31.24 5.35
CA LYS A 131 16.60 -31.97 5.94
C LYS A 131 17.36 -31.10 6.95
N GLU A 132 17.70 -29.87 6.60
CA GLU A 132 18.41 -28.96 7.48
C GLU A 132 17.61 -28.60 8.73
N LEU A 133 16.31 -28.31 8.61
CA LEU A 133 15.45 -27.99 9.75
C LEU A 133 15.29 -29.19 10.69
N LYS A 134 15.17 -30.40 10.12
CA LYS A 134 15.11 -31.66 10.87
C LYS A 134 16.42 -31.94 11.60
N ASP A 135 17.56 -31.84 10.90
CA ASP A 135 18.89 -32.08 11.47
C ASP A 135 19.25 -31.06 12.57
N LYS A 136 18.66 -29.84 12.52
CA LYS A 136 18.80 -28.78 13.53
C LYS A 136 17.72 -28.79 14.61
N ASP A 137 16.75 -29.70 14.54
CA ASP A 137 15.62 -29.80 15.48
C ASP A 137 14.81 -28.48 15.61
N LEU A 138 14.51 -27.83 14.48
CA LEU A 138 13.86 -26.52 14.41
C LEU A 138 12.35 -26.57 14.11
N PHE A 139 11.73 -27.76 14.13
CA PHE A 139 10.30 -27.92 13.93
C PHE A 139 9.51 -27.86 15.24
N VAL A 140 8.27 -27.38 15.16
CA VAL A 140 7.27 -27.52 16.23
C VAL A 140 7.08 -29.01 16.54
N LYS A 141 6.87 -29.34 17.81
CA LYS A 141 6.70 -30.72 18.26
C LYS A 141 5.31 -30.99 18.80
N ARG A 142 4.92 -32.26 18.84
CA ARG A 142 3.75 -32.77 19.58
C ARG A 142 4.06 -34.19 20.03
N ASP A 143 3.67 -34.54 21.26
CA ASP A 143 3.99 -35.84 21.87
C ASP A 143 5.49 -36.21 21.82
N GLY A 144 6.35 -35.20 21.94
CA GLY A 144 7.81 -35.35 21.88
C GLY A 144 8.38 -35.62 20.48
N LYS A 145 7.57 -35.57 19.42
CA LYS A 145 7.97 -35.79 18.03
C LYS A 145 7.74 -34.55 17.18
N GLU A 146 8.43 -34.46 16.06
CA GLU A 146 8.18 -33.46 15.02
C GLU A 146 6.69 -33.47 14.61
N PHE A 147 6.04 -32.30 14.63
CA PHE A 147 4.65 -32.17 14.24
C PHE A 147 4.48 -32.47 12.74
N ASP A 148 3.54 -33.34 12.40
CA ASP A 148 3.18 -33.73 11.03
C ASP A 148 1.74 -33.30 10.75
N GLY A 149 1.59 -32.38 9.80
CA GLY A 149 0.31 -31.89 9.32
C GLY A 149 0.21 -31.97 7.79
N TRP A 150 -0.98 -31.77 7.26
CA TRP A 150 -1.22 -31.73 5.82
C TRP A 150 -1.43 -30.29 5.37
N CYS A 151 -0.73 -29.90 4.30
CA CYS A 151 -0.94 -28.63 3.61
C CYS A 151 -0.71 -28.83 2.10
N TRP A 152 -0.36 -27.77 1.35
CA TRP A 152 -0.17 -27.84 -0.11
C TRP A 152 0.75 -28.95 -0.62
N PRO A 153 1.91 -29.24 0.01
CA PRO A 153 2.78 -30.33 -0.43
C PRO A 153 2.37 -31.72 0.08
N GLY A 154 1.19 -31.86 0.72
CA GLY A 154 0.79 -33.03 1.48
C GLY A 154 1.38 -33.01 2.89
N SER A 155 1.96 -34.13 3.32
CA SER A 155 2.63 -34.26 4.63
C SER A 155 3.76 -33.21 4.78
N SER A 156 3.66 -32.41 5.83
CA SER A 156 4.40 -31.17 6.05
C SER A 156 4.76 -31.00 7.53
N SER A 157 5.92 -30.41 7.77
CA SER A 157 6.37 -29.99 9.10
C SER A 157 6.44 -28.48 9.19
N TYR A 158 6.22 -27.95 10.39
CA TYR A 158 6.05 -26.52 10.62
C TYR A 158 7.23 -25.99 11.43
N PRO A 159 8.08 -25.12 10.86
CA PRO A 159 9.21 -24.56 11.60
C PRO A 159 8.71 -23.78 12.81
N ASP A 160 9.44 -23.85 13.92
CA ASP A 160 9.08 -23.14 15.14
C ASP A 160 9.62 -21.71 15.12
N PHE A 161 8.86 -20.82 14.48
CA PHE A 161 9.20 -19.40 14.35
C PHE A 161 9.24 -18.63 15.68
N THR A 162 8.77 -19.22 16.79
CA THR A 162 8.93 -18.59 18.12
C THR A 162 10.40 -18.57 18.55
N ARG A 163 11.23 -19.46 18.01
CA ARG A 163 12.67 -19.53 18.30
C ARG A 163 13.48 -18.53 17.48
N ALA A 164 14.41 -17.84 18.14
CA ALA A 164 15.29 -16.88 17.48
C ALA A 164 16.27 -17.53 16.49
N ASP A 165 16.76 -18.74 16.78
CA ASP A 165 17.68 -19.48 15.90
C ASP A 165 16.98 -19.98 14.63
N MET A 166 15.72 -20.42 14.73
CA MET A 166 14.87 -20.72 13.57
C MET A 166 14.67 -19.47 12.71
N ARG A 167 14.27 -18.34 13.30
CA ARG A 167 14.11 -17.09 12.53
C ARG A 167 15.40 -16.65 11.82
N SER A 168 16.54 -16.77 12.49
CA SER A 168 17.85 -16.46 11.91
C SER A 168 18.22 -17.41 10.76
N TRP A 169 17.94 -18.71 10.93
CA TRP A 169 18.13 -19.69 9.86
C TRP A 169 17.22 -19.38 8.65
N TRP A 170 15.95 -19.07 8.89
CA TRP A 170 14.99 -18.71 7.84
C TRP A 170 15.43 -17.46 7.07
N ALA A 171 15.83 -16.41 7.80
CA ALA A 171 16.35 -15.18 7.19
C ALA A 171 17.55 -15.46 6.27
N SER A 172 18.46 -16.36 6.68
CA SER A 172 19.62 -16.74 5.87
C SER A 172 19.25 -17.44 4.55
N LYS A 173 18.12 -18.14 4.47
CA LYS A 173 17.67 -18.82 3.24
C LYS A 173 17.21 -17.87 2.15
N PHE A 174 17.07 -16.58 2.43
CA PHE A 174 16.82 -15.55 1.41
C PHE A 174 18.09 -14.99 0.76
N ASN A 175 19.29 -15.39 1.22
CA ASN A 175 20.52 -15.05 0.51
C ASN A 175 20.46 -15.54 -0.94
N TYR A 176 21.00 -14.77 -1.89
CA TYR A 176 20.92 -15.12 -3.32
C TYR A 176 21.60 -16.45 -3.67
N GLU A 177 22.58 -16.88 -2.87
CA GLU A 177 23.28 -18.16 -3.04
C GLU A 177 22.44 -19.36 -2.56
N ASP A 178 21.61 -19.16 -1.53
CA ASP A 178 20.68 -20.15 -0.97
C ASP A 178 19.40 -20.21 -1.82
N TYR A 179 18.76 -19.07 -2.08
CA TYR A 179 17.58 -18.97 -2.94
C TYR A 179 17.96 -18.62 -4.38
N LYS A 180 18.57 -19.60 -5.05
CA LYS A 180 19.03 -19.47 -6.44
C LYS A 180 17.90 -19.05 -7.37
N GLY A 181 18.22 -18.23 -8.37
CA GLY A 181 17.25 -17.68 -9.32
C GLY A 181 16.61 -16.36 -8.88
N THR A 182 16.87 -15.90 -7.66
CA THR A 182 16.41 -14.60 -7.16
C THR A 182 17.48 -13.50 -7.31
N SER A 183 17.05 -12.24 -7.17
CA SER A 183 17.91 -11.04 -7.17
C SER A 183 17.33 -9.95 -6.28
N GLU A 184 17.95 -8.77 -6.25
CA GLU A 184 17.46 -7.60 -5.48
C GLU A 184 16.04 -7.17 -5.87
N ASP A 185 15.56 -7.56 -7.07
CA ASP A 185 14.23 -7.22 -7.60
C ASP A 185 13.17 -8.30 -7.32
N VAL A 186 13.49 -9.34 -6.55
CA VAL A 186 12.55 -10.42 -6.16
C VAL A 186 12.19 -10.29 -4.69
N TYR A 187 10.92 -10.09 -4.36
CA TYR A 187 10.40 -9.93 -3.01
C TYR A 187 9.52 -11.13 -2.62
N THR A 188 8.96 -11.12 -1.40
CA THR A 188 8.33 -12.32 -0.83
C THR A 188 6.89 -12.11 -0.42
N TRP A 189 6.12 -13.18 -0.50
CA TRP A 189 4.79 -13.30 0.06
C TRP A 189 4.77 -14.48 1.04
N ASN A 190 4.42 -14.24 2.30
CA ASN A 190 4.11 -15.29 3.26
C ASN A 190 2.60 -15.48 3.32
N ASP A 191 2.14 -16.65 2.87
CA ASP A 191 0.77 -17.09 3.07
C ASP A 191 0.72 -18.24 4.08
N MET A 192 -0.47 -18.70 4.41
CA MET A 192 -0.70 -19.92 5.20
C MET A 192 -0.03 -19.89 6.59
N ASN A 193 0.24 -18.70 7.12
CA ASN A 193 1.07 -18.47 8.29
C ASN A 193 0.29 -18.28 9.60
N GLU A 194 -0.97 -18.70 9.65
CA GLU A 194 -1.75 -18.73 10.90
C GLU A 194 -1.12 -19.57 12.03
N PRO A 195 -0.58 -20.80 11.82
CA PRO A 195 -0.36 -21.57 10.59
C PRO A 195 -1.58 -22.33 10.09
N SER A 196 -1.74 -22.42 8.77
CA SER A 196 -2.77 -23.25 8.16
C SER A 196 -2.36 -24.73 8.12
N VAL A 197 -3.21 -25.60 8.66
CA VAL A 197 -3.01 -27.06 8.73
C VAL A 197 -4.32 -27.74 8.30
N PHE A 198 -4.39 -28.26 7.08
CA PHE A 198 -5.64 -28.74 6.46
C PHE A 198 -6.35 -29.85 7.24
N ASN A 199 -5.59 -30.70 7.90
CA ASN A 199 -6.10 -31.79 8.73
C ASN A 199 -6.07 -31.47 10.24
N GLY A 200 -5.78 -30.22 10.61
CA GLY A 200 -5.76 -29.76 11.99
C GLY A 200 -7.13 -29.24 12.46
N PRO A 201 -7.34 -29.11 13.78
CA PRO A 201 -8.54 -28.48 14.32
C PRO A 201 -8.66 -27.05 13.79
N GLU A 202 -9.85 -26.64 13.34
CA GLU A 202 -10.10 -25.29 12.82
C GLU A 202 -9.14 -24.89 11.67
N ILE A 203 -8.59 -25.88 10.96
CA ILE A 203 -7.59 -25.68 9.89
C ILE A 203 -6.29 -25.05 10.43
N THR A 204 -5.95 -25.31 11.69
CA THR A 204 -4.70 -24.85 12.31
C THR A 204 -4.04 -25.91 13.19
N MET A 205 -2.89 -25.54 13.76
CA MET A 205 -2.07 -26.39 14.61
C MET A 205 -2.82 -26.75 15.91
N HIS A 206 -2.55 -27.94 16.43
CA HIS A 206 -3.16 -28.40 17.67
C HIS A 206 -2.67 -27.57 18.85
N LYS A 207 -3.58 -27.23 19.77
CA LYS A 207 -3.28 -26.36 20.92
C LYS A 207 -2.19 -26.89 21.85
N ASP A 208 -2.06 -28.21 21.94
CA ASP A 208 -1.08 -28.96 22.76
C ASP A 208 0.26 -29.20 22.03
N ALA A 209 0.42 -28.69 20.80
CA ALA A 209 1.73 -28.69 20.15
C ALA A 209 2.68 -27.78 20.94
N VAL A 210 3.94 -28.18 21.02
CA VAL A 210 4.96 -27.57 21.89
C VAL A 210 5.97 -26.80 21.04
N HIS A 211 6.15 -25.54 21.43
CA HIS A 211 7.13 -24.59 20.91
C HIS A 211 8.35 -24.48 21.83
N ALA A 212 9.26 -23.55 21.53
CA ALA A 212 10.39 -23.15 22.36
C ALA A 212 10.01 -23.03 23.85
N ASP A 213 10.96 -23.40 24.72
CA ASP A 213 10.85 -23.28 26.18
C ASP A 213 9.64 -24.00 26.82
N GLY A 214 8.98 -24.89 26.08
CA GLY A 214 7.83 -25.67 26.56
C GLY A 214 6.50 -24.95 26.46
N TRP A 215 6.43 -23.80 25.79
CA TRP A 215 5.15 -23.12 25.51
C TRP A 215 4.27 -23.99 24.63
N GLU A 216 2.99 -24.06 24.95
CA GLU A 216 2.01 -24.72 24.11
C GLU A 216 1.57 -23.78 22.98
N HIS A 217 1.08 -24.34 21.88
CA HIS A 217 0.61 -23.56 20.74
C HIS A 217 -0.51 -22.60 21.13
N ARG A 218 -1.38 -22.97 22.10
CA ARG A 218 -2.39 -22.07 22.67
C ARG A 218 -1.84 -20.74 23.19
N ASP A 219 -0.59 -20.73 23.65
CA ASP A 219 0.05 -19.55 24.26
C ASP A 219 0.59 -18.58 23.21
N VAL A 220 0.95 -19.11 22.03
CA VAL A 220 1.73 -18.39 21.01
C VAL A 220 1.06 -18.36 19.63
N HIS A 221 -0.14 -18.94 19.48
CA HIS A 221 -0.87 -19.11 18.22
C HIS A 221 -0.87 -17.82 17.38
N ASN A 222 -1.38 -16.73 17.94
CA ASN A 222 -1.50 -15.45 17.22
C ASN A 222 -0.14 -14.77 16.92
N LEU A 223 0.96 -15.20 17.57
CA LEU A 223 2.31 -14.68 17.30
C LEU A 223 3.04 -15.43 16.19
N TYR A 224 2.57 -16.63 15.82
CA TYR A 224 3.26 -17.46 14.83
C TYR A 224 3.42 -16.72 13.49
N GLY A 225 2.33 -16.21 12.94
CA GLY A 225 2.35 -15.45 11.68
C GLY A 225 3.18 -14.17 11.73
N PHE A 226 3.15 -13.47 12.88
CA PHE A 226 4.00 -12.31 13.13
C PHE A 226 5.49 -12.67 13.01
N TYR A 227 5.92 -13.79 13.60
CA TYR A 227 7.31 -14.22 13.54
C TYR A 227 7.75 -14.72 12.16
N VAL A 228 6.85 -15.33 11.38
CA VAL A 228 7.11 -15.67 9.96
C VAL A 228 7.36 -14.39 9.16
N HIS A 229 6.48 -13.39 9.31
CA HIS A 229 6.59 -12.10 8.62
C HIS A 229 7.89 -11.38 9.00
N GLN A 230 8.22 -11.36 10.30
CA GLN A 230 9.47 -10.81 10.82
C GLN A 230 10.69 -11.49 10.20
N ALA A 231 10.79 -12.81 10.28
CA ALA A 231 11.96 -13.54 9.82
C ALA A 231 12.20 -13.38 8.32
N THR A 232 11.12 -13.39 7.52
CA THR A 232 11.20 -13.15 6.08
C THR A 232 11.64 -11.72 5.78
N SER A 233 11.08 -10.72 6.47
CA SER A 233 11.47 -9.31 6.32
C SER A 233 12.95 -9.12 6.65
N GLU A 234 13.44 -9.73 7.73
CA GLU A 234 14.84 -9.70 8.13
C GLU A 234 15.74 -10.36 7.08
N GLY A 235 15.32 -11.48 6.49
CA GLY A 235 16.05 -12.14 5.40
C GLY A 235 16.22 -11.26 4.16
N LEU A 236 15.16 -10.54 3.76
CA LEU A 236 15.24 -9.60 2.63
C LEU A 236 16.16 -8.41 2.90
N VAL A 237 16.23 -7.95 4.15
CA VAL A 237 17.19 -6.91 4.58
C VAL A 237 18.61 -7.48 4.56
N GLN A 238 18.82 -8.67 5.15
CA GLN A 238 20.11 -9.32 5.28
C GLN A 238 20.77 -9.59 3.92
N ARG A 239 20.04 -10.15 2.95
CA ARG A 239 20.59 -10.47 1.62
C ARG A 239 21.08 -9.22 0.84
N SER A 240 20.64 -8.03 1.25
CA SER A 240 21.08 -6.74 0.68
C SER A 240 22.25 -6.10 1.44
N GLY A 241 22.82 -6.81 2.45
CA GLY A 241 23.81 -6.25 3.36
C GLY A 241 23.24 -5.18 4.29
N GLY A 242 21.92 -5.19 4.55
CA GLY A 242 21.25 -4.19 5.37
C GLY A 242 20.95 -2.86 4.67
N SER A 243 21.11 -2.80 3.33
CA SER A 243 21.00 -1.55 2.58
C SER A 243 19.59 -1.27 2.05
N LEU A 244 18.86 -2.30 1.61
CA LEU A 244 17.56 -2.18 0.95
C LEU A 244 16.40 -2.48 1.89
N ARG A 245 15.29 -1.77 1.69
CA ARG A 245 14.05 -1.99 2.43
C ARG A 245 13.35 -3.26 1.94
N PRO A 246 12.77 -4.05 2.85
CA PRO A 246 12.06 -5.25 2.47
C PRO A 246 10.67 -4.91 1.92
N PHE A 247 10.10 -5.84 1.14
CA PHE A 247 8.67 -5.91 0.92
C PHE A 247 8.25 -7.36 1.14
N VAL A 248 7.41 -7.57 2.15
CA VAL A 248 6.83 -8.86 2.47
C VAL A 248 5.34 -8.67 2.70
N LEU A 249 4.51 -9.41 1.97
CA LEU A 249 3.08 -9.51 2.23
C LEU A 249 2.83 -10.69 3.18
N SER A 250 2.02 -10.51 4.22
CA SER A 250 1.66 -11.55 5.18
C SER A 250 0.15 -11.72 5.33
N ARG A 251 -0.36 -12.95 5.47
CA ARG A 251 -1.78 -13.19 5.73
C ARG A 251 -2.12 -13.01 7.20
N ALA A 252 -1.47 -13.80 8.05
CA ALA A 252 -1.60 -13.71 9.49
C ALA A 252 -0.72 -12.58 10.03
N PHE A 253 -1.20 -11.93 11.08
CA PHE A 253 -0.51 -10.81 11.72
C PHE A 253 -0.95 -10.66 13.19
N TYR A 254 -0.13 -9.96 13.94
CA TYR A 254 -0.40 -9.50 15.31
C TYR A 254 -0.01 -8.04 15.50
N ALA A 255 -0.26 -7.49 16.70
CA ALA A 255 0.25 -6.19 17.11
C ALA A 255 1.78 -6.10 16.90
N GLY A 256 2.23 -5.13 16.09
CA GLY A 256 3.64 -4.98 15.71
C GLY A 256 4.00 -5.46 14.30
N SER A 257 3.09 -6.17 13.60
CA SER A 257 3.36 -6.66 12.23
C SER A 257 3.54 -5.54 11.21
N GLN A 258 3.05 -4.33 11.50
CA GLN A 258 3.27 -3.16 10.67
C GLN A 258 4.76 -2.86 10.43
N ARG A 259 5.65 -3.31 11.31
CA ARG A 259 7.10 -3.15 11.15
C ARG A 259 7.68 -4.04 10.05
N HIS A 260 6.97 -5.06 9.57
CA HIS A 260 7.54 -6.12 8.73
C HIS A 260 7.01 -6.12 7.29
N GLY A 261 5.96 -5.36 6.98
CA GLY A 261 5.50 -5.13 5.62
C GLY A 261 4.00 -4.97 5.50
N ALA A 262 3.45 -5.44 4.38
CA ALA A 262 2.03 -5.35 4.08
C ALA A 262 1.26 -6.56 4.60
N VAL A 263 -0.05 -6.39 4.76
CA VAL A 263 -1.01 -7.50 4.92
C VAL A 263 -2.14 -7.38 3.91
N TRP A 264 -2.96 -8.41 3.78
CA TRP A 264 -4.22 -8.31 3.04
C TRP A 264 -5.34 -9.08 3.75
N THR A 265 -6.58 -8.83 3.35
CA THR A 265 -7.77 -9.40 4.01
C THR A 265 -8.03 -10.88 3.74
N GLY A 266 -7.09 -11.60 3.13
CA GLY A 266 -7.25 -13.01 2.77
C GLY A 266 -8.23 -13.23 1.62
N ASP A 267 -8.73 -14.48 1.54
CA ASP A 267 -9.49 -15.02 0.42
C ASP A 267 -10.94 -14.52 0.39
N ASN A 268 -11.13 -13.32 -0.16
CA ASN A 268 -12.44 -12.72 -0.38
C ASN A 268 -13.14 -13.28 -1.64
N MET A 269 -14.40 -12.88 -1.88
CA MET A 269 -15.17 -13.33 -3.05
C MET A 269 -15.34 -12.21 -4.08
N GLY A 270 -15.43 -12.58 -5.36
CA GLY A 270 -15.77 -11.71 -6.48
C GLY A 270 -17.22 -11.27 -6.47
N GLU A 271 -17.63 -10.58 -5.39
CA GLU A 271 -19.00 -10.11 -5.13
C GLU A 271 -19.00 -8.66 -4.63
N TRP A 272 -20.10 -7.95 -4.88
CA TRP A 272 -20.30 -6.56 -4.44
C TRP A 272 -20.24 -6.40 -2.92
N SER A 273 -20.76 -7.37 -2.16
CA SER A 273 -20.68 -7.39 -0.69
C SER A 273 -19.23 -7.41 -0.19
N HIS A 274 -18.34 -8.13 -0.89
CA HIS A 274 -16.92 -8.21 -0.56
C HIS A 274 -16.13 -6.97 -1.01
N LEU A 275 -16.53 -6.34 -2.12
CA LEU A 275 -16.03 -5.00 -2.44
C LEU A 275 -16.42 -4.00 -1.33
N LYS A 276 -17.69 -3.98 -0.92
CA LYS A 276 -18.19 -3.07 0.12
C LYS A 276 -17.48 -3.28 1.45
N ILE A 277 -17.38 -4.53 1.93
CA ILE A 277 -16.77 -4.83 3.24
C ILE A 277 -15.24 -4.60 3.27
N SER A 278 -14.58 -4.53 2.11
CA SER A 278 -13.13 -4.28 2.05
C SER A 278 -12.75 -2.95 2.72
N ILE A 279 -13.61 -1.93 2.63
CA ILE A 279 -13.36 -0.60 3.19
C ILE A 279 -13.35 -0.65 4.73
N PRO A 280 -14.41 -1.08 5.44
CA PRO A 280 -14.37 -1.17 6.89
C PRO A 280 -13.27 -2.10 7.41
N MET A 281 -12.92 -3.17 6.69
CA MET A 281 -11.79 -4.03 7.07
C MET A 281 -10.46 -3.28 7.02
N ILE A 282 -10.15 -2.61 5.90
CA ILE A 282 -8.94 -1.82 5.71
C ILE A 282 -8.85 -0.69 6.75
N LEU A 283 -9.99 -0.03 7.01
CA LEU A 283 -10.06 1.04 8.00
C LEU A 283 -9.88 0.53 9.43
N SER A 284 -10.46 -0.62 9.80
CA SER A 284 -10.28 -1.23 11.12
C SER A 284 -8.81 -1.61 11.39
N GLN A 285 -8.13 -2.11 10.36
CA GLN A 285 -6.71 -2.44 10.43
C GLN A 285 -5.86 -1.17 10.51
N SER A 286 -6.20 -0.14 9.74
CA SER A 286 -5.51 1.15 9.75
C SER A 286 -5.53 1.81 11.13
N VAL A 287 -6.68 1.81 11.82
CA VAL A 287 -6.79 2.42 13.17
C VAL A 287 -6.15 1.59 14.27
N THR A 288 -5.82 0.32 14.00
CA THR A 288 -5.10 -0.58 14.92
C THR A 288 -3.61 -0.71 14.55
N GLY A 289 -3.08 0.22 13.75
CA GLY A 289 -1.67 0.31 13.40
C GLY A 289 -1.23 -0.56 12.22
N ILE A 290 -2.08 -1.44 11.70
CA ILE A 290 -1.83 -2.23 10.50
C ILE A 290 -2.23 -1.42 9.26
N THR A 291 -1.34 -0.51 8.85
CA THR A 291 -1.70 0.55 7.90
C THR A 291 -1.39 0.26 6.44
N PHE A 292 -0.51 -0.71 6.15
CA PHE A 292 -0.21 -1.14 4.79
C PHE A 292 -1.04 -2.36 4.40
N THR A 293 -2.34 -2.14 4.17
CA THR A 293 -3.30 -3.20 3.92
C THR A 293 -4.21 -2.95 2.71
N GLY A 294 -4.78 -4.02 2.18
CA GLY A 294 -5.67 -4.03 1.02
C GLY A 294 -6.45 -5.33 0.92
N ALA A 295 -7.33 -5.41 -0.07
CA ALA A 295 -8.10 -6.61 -0.41
C ALA A 295 -7.84 -7.00 -1.87
N ASP A 296 -7.99 -8.29 -2.20
CA ASP A 296 -7.74 -8.75 -3.56
C ASP A 296 -8.75 -8.16 -4.54
N VAL A 297 -8.23 -7.41 -5.51
CA VAL A 297 -9.04 -6.70 -6.51
C VAL A 297 -9.73 -7.69 -7.44
N GLY A 298 -11.03 -7.55 -7.56
CA GLY A 298 -11.95 -8.47 -8.26
C GLY A 298 -12.31 -9.73 -7.46
N GLY A 299 -11.79 -9.90 -6.24
CA GLY A 299 -12.16 -10.97 -5.32
C GLY A 299 -11.51 -12.32 -5.64
N PHE A 300 -10.90 -12.97 -4.66
CA PHE A 300 -10.14 -14.20 -4.85
C PHE A 300 -10.99 -15.32 -5.45
N PHE A 301 -12.11 -15.67 -4.83
CA PHE A 301 -13.05 -16.68 -5.34
C PHE A 301 -14.04 -16.11 -6.36
N ARG A 302 -14.65 -16.99 -7.17
CA ARG A 302 -15.70 -16.70 -8.16
C ARG A 302 -15.23 -15.85 -9.35
N ASN A 303 -16.11 -15.67 -10.33
CA ASN A 303 -15.85 -14.88 -11.54
C ASN A 303 -16.71 -13.60 -11.50
N PRO A 304 -16.16 -12.46 -11.08
CA PRO A 304 -16.90 -11.19 -11.02
C PRO A 304 -17.33 -10.69 -12.41
N SER A 305 -18.39 -9.87 -12.46
CA SER A 305 -18.76 -9.14 -13.68
C SER A 305 -17.71 -8.08 -14.05
N ALA A 306 -17.68 -7.65 -15.32
CA ALA A 306 -16.76 -6.59 -15.75
C ALA A 306 -17.00 -5.27 -14.99
N GLU A 307 -18.26 -4.96 -14.66
CA GLU A 307 -18.64 -3.81 -13.83
C GLU A 307 -18.01 -3.91 -12.44
N LEU A 308 -18.21 -5.04 -11.75
CA LEU A 308 -17.66 -5.25 -10.41
C LEU A 308 -16.13 -5.16 -10.41
N VAL A 309 -15.46 -5.80 -11.38
CA VAL A 309 -14.00 -5.68 -11.49
C VAL A 309 -13.60 -4.22 -11.65
N THR A 310 -14.26 -3.48 -12.55
CA THR A 310 -13.98 -2.05 -12.79
C THR A 310 -14.13 -1.22 -11.51
N ARG A 311 -15.23 -1.38 -10.77
CA ARG A 311 -15.44 -0.69 -9.49
C ARG A 311 -14.41 -1.07 -8.44
N TRP A 312 -13.95 -2.31 -8.45
CA TRP A 312 -12.91 -2.75 -7.52
C TRP A 312 -11.56 -2.09 -7.79
N TYR A 313 -11.15 -1.97 -9.07
CA TYR A 313 -9.93 -1.23 -9.44
C TYR A 313 -10.04 0.25 -9.02
N GLN A 314 -11.21 0.88 -9.20
CA GLN A 314 -11.45 2.26 -8.77
C GLN A 314 -11.31 2.43 -7.25
N THR A 315 -11.93 1.55 -6.46
CA THR A 315 -11.83 1.58 -4.99
C THR A 315 -10.40 1.34 -4.53
N ALA A 316 -9.73 0.32 -5.05
CA ALA A 316 -8.41 -0.08 -4.58
C ALA A 316 -7.27 0.85 -5.03
N ALA A 317 -7.48 1.68 -6.05
CA ALA A 317 -6.59 2.79 -6.36
C ALA A 317 -6.37 3.73 -5.16
N PHE A 318 -7.33 3.78 -4.22
CA PHE A 318 -7.30 4.60 -3.01
C PHE A 318 -7.03 3.80 -1.72
N THR A 319 -6.68 2.52 -1.78
CA THR A 319 -6.33 1.71 -0.60
C THR A 319 -4.81 1.54 -0.45
N PRO A 320 -4.26 1.41 0.77
CA PRO A 320 -2.81 1.40 0.97
C PRO A 320 -2.05 0.34 0.16
N PHE A 321 -2.50 -0.92 0.18
CA PHE A 321 -1.99 -2.00 -0.67
C PHE A 321 -2.95 -2.27 -1.83
N TYR A 322 -2.41 -2.44 -3.05
CA TYR A 322 -3.19 -2.51 -4.29
C TYR A 322 -2.76 -3.68 -5.18
N ARG A 323 -3.43 -4.83 -5.01
CA ARG A 323 -3.16 -6.08 -5.74
C ARG A 323 -4.42 -6.67 -6.34
N ALA A 324 -4.38 -7.02 -7.63
CA ALA A 324 -5.33 -7.97 -8.19
C ALA A 324 -4.80 -9.40 -8.02
N HIS A 325 -5.66 -10.30 -7.53
CA HIS A 325 -5.35 -11.71 -7.32
C HIS A 325 -6.63 -12.54 -7.45
N SER A 326 -6.50 -13.83 -7.77
CA SER A 326 -7.62 -14.70 -8.11
C SER A 326 -7.28 -16.18 -7.85
N HIS A 327 -8.28 -16.96 -7.46
CA HIS A 327 -8.18 -18.41 -7.19
C HIS A 327 -7.92 -19.22 -8.48
N LEU A 328 -7.40 -20.44 -8.31
CA LEU A 328 -7.04 -21.38 -9.39
C LEU A 328 -8.16 -21.57 -10.42
N ASP A 329 -9.38 -21.84 -9.95
CA ASP A 329 -10.54 -22.17 -10.78
C ASP A 329 -11.18 -20.96 -11.48
N THR A 330 -10.65 -19.76 -11.27
CA THR A 330 -11.18 -18.53 -11.89
C THR A 330 -10.66 -18.36 -13.31
N ARG A 331 -11.50 -17.76 -14.15
CA ARG A 331 -11.08 -17.31 -15.48
C ARG A 331 -9.98 -16.26 -15.35
N ARG A 332 -9.08 -16.22 -16.33
CA ARG A 332 -8.14 -15.12 -16.50
C ARG A 332 -8.91 -13.81 -16.59
N ARG A 333 -8.44 -12.79 -15.87
CA ARG A 333 -9.12 -11.50 -15.74
C ARG A 333 -8.14 -10.34 -15.65
N GLU A 334 -6.98 -10.49 -16.27
CA GLU A 334 -6.09 -9.35 -16.51
C GLU A 334 -6.85 -8.27 -17.30
N PRO A 335 -6.58 -6.96 -17.08
CA PRO A 335 -7.44 -5.88 -17.55
C PRO A 335 -7.76 -5.89 -19.05
N TRP A 336 -6.85 -6.39 -19.90
CA TRP A 336 -7.05 -6.45 -21.35
C TRP A 336 -8.01 -7.53 -21.83
N LEU A 337 -8.41 -8.46 -20.97
CA LEU A 337 -9.41 -9.49 -21.28
C LEU A 337 -10.86 -8.99 -21.08
N LEU A 338 -11.01 -7.81 -20.49
CA LEU A 338 -12.31 -7.16 -20.28
C LEU A 338 -12.71 -6.33 -21.51
N PRO A 339 -14.01 -5.98 -21.65
CA PRO A 339 -14.45 -5.06 -22.70
C PRO A 339 -13.64 -3.76 -22.68
N GLU A 340 -13.47 -3.16 -23.86
CA GLU A 340 -12.58 -2.01 -24.05
C GLU A 340 -12.90 -0.82 -23.13
N GLU A 341 -14.18 -0.53 -22.92
CA GLU A 341 -14.63 0.51 -21.98
C GLU A 341 -14.13 0.25 -20.56
N ASN A 342 -14.35 -0.96 -20.03
CA ASN A 342 -13.87 -1.37 -18.71
C ASN A 342 -12.35 -1.30 -18.60
N ARG A 343 -11.63 -1.81 -19.62
CA ARG A 343 -10.16 -1.76 -19.67
C ARG A 343 -9.65 -0.32 -19.58
N ASN A 344 -10.27 0.61 -20.31
CA ASN A 344 -9.87 2.01 -20.30
C ASN A 344 -10.12 2.65 -18.94
N ILE A 345 -11.27 2.40 -18.32
CA ILE A 345 -11.59 2.91 -16.97
C ILE A 345 -10.65 2.33 -15.91
N ILE A 346 -10.30 1.04 -16.02
CA ILE A 346 -9.32 0.39 -15.15
C ILE A 346 -7.93 1.03 -15.33
N ARG A 347 -7.52 1.31 -16.58
CA ARG A 347 -6.29 2.04 -16.85
C ARG A 347 -6.30 3.41 -16.16
N ASP A 348 -7.41 4.15 -16.25
CA ASP A 348 -7.53 5.48 -15.64
C ASP A 348 -7.48 5.44 -14.10
N ALA A 349 -8.07 4.40 -13.48
CA ALA A 349 -7.95 4.17 -12.04
C ALA A 349 -6.49 3.89 -11.62
N ILE A 350 -5.77 3.06 -12.39
CA ILE A 350 -4.35 2.79 -12.16
C ILE A 350 -3.53 4.08 -12.38
N ILE A 351 -3.76 4.84 -13.45
CA ILE A 351 -3.12 6.13 -13.69
C ILE A 351 -3.33 7.08 -12.51
N THR A 352 -4.56 7.17 -11.99
CA THR A 352 -4.88 8.00 -10.81
C THR A 352 -4.04 7.61 -9.60
N ARG A 353 -3.91 6.30 -9.31
CA ARG A 353 -3.02 5.80 -8.27
C ARG A 353 -1.57 6.25 -8.50
N TYR A 354 -1.03 6.07 -9.70
CA TYR A 354 0.35 6.44 -10.02
C TYR A 354 0.60 7.94 -9.92
N GLN A 355 -0.37 8.77 -10.32
CA GLN A 355 -0.29 10.22 -10.15
C GLN A 355 -0.17 10.61 -8.68
N LEU A 356 -0.93 9.94 -7.79
CA LEU A 356 -0.96 10.21 -6.36
C LEU A 356 0.17 9.55 -5.55
N LEU A 357 1.07 8.78 -6.17
CA LEU A 357 2.18 8.14 -5.46
C LEU A 357 3.04 9.08 -4.61
N PRO A 358 3.35 10.33 -5.03
CA PRO A 358 4.01 11.30 -4.15
C PRO A 358 3.28 11.56 -2.84
N TYR A 359 1.95 11.66 -2.90
CA TYR A 359 1.12 11.89 -1.74
C TYR A 359 1.06 10.64 -0.86
N TRP A 360 0.81 9.47 -1.45
CA TRP A 360 0.86 8.18 -0.75
C TRP A 360 2.18 7.98 -0.01
N TYR A 361 3.29 8.20 -0.69
CA TYR A 361 4.63 8.02 -0.13
C TYR A 361 4.91 8.98 1.02
N THR A 362 4.45 10.24 0.90
CA THR A 362 4.54 11.22 1.98
C THR A 362 3.69 10.80 3.18
N LEU A 363 2.48 10.27 2.97
CA LEU A 363 1.65 9.75 4.06
C LEU A 363 2.29 8.55 4.77
N PHE A 364 2.95 7.66 4.04
CA PHE A 364 3.69 6.56 4.65
C PHE A 364 4.94 7.02 5.41
N TYR A 365 5.60 8.10 4.99
CA TYR A 365 6.67 8.73 5.78
C TYR A 365 6.11 9.30 7.10
N VAL A 366 4.99 10.02 7.03
CA VAL A 366 4.30 10.51 8.24
C VAL A 366 3.87 9.34 9.14
N ASN A 367 3.40 8.23 8.56
CA ASN A 367 3.06 7.03 9.33
C ASN A 367 4.29 6.45 10.05
N GLU A 368 5.43 6.34 9.38
CA GLU A 368 6.65 5.83 10.01
C GLU A 368 7.10 6.73 11.18
N LYS A 369 6.97 8.05 11.03
CA LYS A 369 7.41 9.02 12.06
C LYS A 369 6.43 9.19 13.21
N GLU A 370 5.13 9.12 12.94
CA GLU A 370 4.09 9.54 13.89
C GLU A 370 3.03 8.46 14.17
N GLY A 371 3.07 7.32 13.48
CA GLY A 371 2.05 6.27 13.61
C GLY A 371 0.69 6.62 12.99
N ILE A 372 0.56 7.77 12.32
CA ILE A 372 -0.72 8.24 11.77
C ILE A 372 -1.04 7.47 10.48
N PRO A 373 -2.19 6.78 10.37
CA PRO A 373 -2.49 5.95 9.21
C PRO A 373 -2.69 6.76 7.93
N PRO A 374 -2.27 6.25 6.74
CA PRO A 374 -2.56 6.89 5.46
C PRO A 374 -4.07 6.91 5.13
N ALA A 375 -4.77 5.79 5.28
CA ALA A 375 -6.23 5.71 5.11
C ALA A 375 -6.94 5.85 6.47
N ARG A 376 -7.93 6.72 6.57
CA ARG A 376 -8.52 7.15 7.85
C ARG A 376 -10.05 7.13 7.76
N PRO A 377 -10.75 6.55 8.75
CA PRO A 377 -12.18 6.79 8.91
C PRO A 377 -12.48 8.28 9.06
N MET A 378 -13.70 8.68 8.68
CA MET A 378 -14.13 10.09 8.75
C MET A 378 -13.97 10.69 10.15
N TRP A 379 -14.25 9.92 11.22
CA TRP A 379 -14.16 10.38 12.61
C TRP A 379 -12.73 10.74 13.06
N VAL A 380 -11.69 10.30 12.35
CA VAL A 380 -10.30 10.68 12.67
C VAL A 380 -10.07 12.16 12.36
N GLU A 381 -10.53 12.61 11.19
CA GLU A 381 -10.37 14.00 10.74
C GLU A 381 -11.50 14.91 11.25
N PHE A 382 -12.66 14.34 11.54
CA PHE A 382 -13.86 15.05 11.98
C PHE A 382 -14.44 14.43 13.27
N PRO A 383 -13.70 14.42 14.40
CA PRO A 383 -14.11 13.73 15.62
C PRO A 383 -15.35 14.33 16.31
N LYS A 384 -15.82 15.49 15.83
CA LYS A 384 -17.02 16.18 16.34
C LYS A 384 -18.24 16.02 15.42
N ASP A 385 -18.09 15.40 14.24
CA ASP A 385 -19.21 15.15 13.32
C ASP A 385 -19.77 13.73 13.55
N PRO A 386 -20.96 13.60 14.18
CA PRO A 386 -21.54 12.29 14.45
C PRO A 386 -21.92 11.52 13.17
N ASN A 387 -22.07 12.20 12.02
CA ASN A 387 -22.34 11.52 10.75
C ASN A 387 -21.17 10.65 10.28
N GLY A 388 -19.94 10.93 10.74
CA GLY A 388 -18.74 10.19 10.35
C GLY A 388 -18.41 8.99 11.25
N PHE A 389 -19.17 8.73 12.32
CA PHE A 389 -18.80 7.73 13.33
C PHE A 389 -19.06 6.29 12.87
N ALA A 390 -20.17 6.08 12.16
CA ALA A 390 -20.56 4.78 11.60
C ALA A 390 -20.34 4.69 10.08
N GLU A 391 -19.67 5.69 9.50
CA GLU A 391 -19.44 5.77 8.06
C GLU A 391 -18.36 4.77 7.62
N ASP A 392 -18.70 3.92 6.65
CA ASP A 392 -17.85 2.84 6.15
C ASP A 392 -17.79 2.74 4.62
N GLU A 393 -18.41 3.68 3.88
CA GLU A 393 -18.39 3.71 2.41
C GLU A 393 -17.57 4.88 1.83
N GLN A 394 -17.33 5.92 2.64
CA GLN A 394 -16.35 6.96 2.38
C GLN A 394 -15.28 7.04 3.48
N PHE A 395 -14.09 7.48 3.09
CA PHE A 395 -12.96 7.61 3.98
C PHE A 395 -12.03 8.75 3.53
N MET A 396 -11.08 9.07 4.39
CA MET A 396 -10.05 10.08 4.13
C MET A 396 -8.73 9.40 3.75
N LEU A 397 -8.11 9.84 2.67
CA LEU A 397 -6.71 9.57 2.36
C LEU A 397 -5.88 10.76 2.85
N GLY A 398 -5.12 10.51 3.92
CA GLY A 398 -4.53 11.57 4.72
C GLY A 398 -5.59 12.56 5.20
N PRO A 399 -5.21 13.81 5.46
CA PRO A 399 -6.18 14.85 5.81
C PRO A 399 -6.80 15.56 4.58
N ALA A 400 -6.29 15.29 3.36
CA ALA A 400 -6.52 16.16 2.20
C ALA A 400 -7.48 15.62 1.14
N ILE A 401 -7.75 14.31 1.10
CA ILE A 401 -8.57 13.71 0.05
C ILE A 401 -9.69 12.88 0.68
N LEU A 402 -10.94 13.24 0.39
CA LEU A 402 -12.10 12.39 0.69
C LEU A 402 -12.36 11.49 -0.49
N VAL A 403 -12.57 10.20 -0.24
CA VAL A 403 -12.87 9.18 -1.24
C VAL A 403 -14.24 8.58 -0.93
N ARG A 404 -15.14 8.59 -1.91
CA ARG A 404 -16.42 7.89 -1.85
C ARG A 404 -16.43 6.80 -2.91
N THR A 405 -16.44 5.56 -2.45
CA THR A 405 -16.44 4.38 -3.34
C THR A 405 -17.82 4.12 -3.92
N VAL A 406 -17.91 3.46 -5.07
CA VAL A 406 -19.18 2.96 -5.65
C VAL A 406 -19.19 1.44 -5.51
N THR A 407 -20.02 0.92 -4.62
CA THR A 407 -19.96 -0.48 -4.17
C THR A 407 -21.28 -1.23 -4.35
N GLU A 408 -22.17 -0.69 -5.20
CA GLU A 408 -23.46 -1.29 -5.56
C GLU A 408 -23.56 -1.48 -7.07
N GLU A 409 -24.16 -2.60 -7.49
CA GLU A 409 -24.37 -2.94 -8.88
C GLU A 409 -25.35 -1.99 -9.57
N GLY A 410 -25.01 -1.51 -10.76
CA GLY A 410 -25.87 -0.63 -11.54
C GLY A 410 -26.07 0.76 -10.92
N ALA A 411 -25.26 1.15 -9.93
CA ALA A 411 -25.40 2.43 -9.25
C ALA A 411 -25.24 3.62 -10.23
N THR A 412 -26.24 4.50 -10.26
CA THR A 412 -26.25 5.74 -11.06
C THR A 412 -25.97 6.98 -10.23
N GLY A 413 -25.80 6.83 -8.92
CA GLY A 413 -25.39 7.92 -8.03
C GLY A 413 -25.07 7.43 -6.63
N VAL A 414 -24.36 8.25 -5.87
CA VAL A 414 -23.96 7.97 -4.48
C VAL A 414 -24.26 9.15 -3.57
N ASN A 415 -24.59 8.86 -2.32
CA ASN A 415 -24.66 9.89 -1.28
C ASN A 415 -23.26 10.16 -0.73
N VAL A 416 -22.92 11.44 -0.60
CA VAL A 416 -21.67 11.90 0.00
C VAL A 416 -21.97 12.84 1.16
N ASN A 417 -21.34 12.58 2.31
CA ASN A 417 -21.29 13.50 3.42
C ASN A 417 -20.00 14.31 3.36
N PHE A 418 -20.10 15.58 3.02
CA PHE A 418 -18.99 16.52 3.02
C PHE A 418 -18.75 17.03 4.43
N ALA A 419 -18.09 16.22 5.24
CA ALA A 419 -17.81 16.51 6.65
C ALA A 419 -17.05 17.82 6.84
N GLY A 420 -17.17 18.38 8.04
CA GLY A 420 -16.62 19.69 8.40
C GLY A 420 -17.70 20.63 8.93
N ASP A 421 -17.26 21.82 9.34
CA ASP A 421 -18.20 22.90 9.65
C ASP A 421 -18.42 23.79 8.41
N GLY A 422 -19.27 24.81 8.51
CA GLY A 422 -19.55 25.71 7.39
C GLY A 422 -18.34 26.50 6.86
N TYR A 423 -17.17 26.41 7.53
CA TYR A 423 -15.91 27.01 7.08
C TYR A 423 -15.02 26.03 6.30
N ASP A 424 -15.27 24.72 6.42
CA ASP A 424 -14.65 23.71 5.56
C ASP A 424 -15.19 23.82 4.12
N VAL A 425 -14.34 23.47 3.17
CA VAL A 425 -14.64 23.50 1.74
C VAL A 425 -14.08 22.24 1.10
N TRP A 426 -14.79 21.71 0.12
CA TRP A 426 -14.35 20.58 -0.68
C TRP A 426 -14.34 20.98 -2.16
N TYR A 427 -13.46 20.37 -2.93
CA TYR A 427 -13.37 20.55 -4.38
C TYR A 427 -13.40 19.19 -5.05
N SER A 428 -14.33 19.01 -5.97
CA SER A 428 -14.36 17.83 -6.85
C SER A 428 -13.01 17.69 -7.58
N ALA A 429 -12.44 16.49 -7.60
CA ALA A 429 -11.16 16.29 -8.26
C ALA A 429 -11.27 16.27 -9.80
N ASP A 430 -12.48 16.03 -10.34
CA ASP A 430 -12.73 15.94 -11.78
C ASP A 430 -12.82 17.32 -12.43
N ASP A 431 -13.55 18.24 -11.80
CA ASP A 431 -13.93 19.55 -12.38
C ASP A 431 -13.61 20.75 -11.47
N PHE A 432 -13.03 20.50 -10.30
CA PHE A 432 -12.70 21.53 -9.29
C PHE A 432 -13.88 22.32 -8.76
N ARG A 433 -15.12 21.82 -8.94
CA ARG A 433 -16.31 22.48 -8.40
C ARG A 433 -16.24 22.54 -6.88
N ARG A 434 -16.43 23.75 -6.34
CA ARG A 434 -16.49 24.03 -4.90
C ARG A 434 -17.78 23.48 -4.27
N ILE A 435 -17.63 22.82 -3.13
CA ILE A 435 -18.70 22.18 -2.37
C ILE A 435 -18.56 22.62 -0.89
N PRO A 436 -19.62 23.15 -0.25
CA PRO A 436 -19.56 23.54 1.16
C PRO A 436 -19.36 22.34 2.11
N GLY A 437 -18.51 22.50 3.12
CA GLY A 437 -18.44 21.58 4.26
C GLY A 437 -19.74 21.60 5.08
N GLY A 438 -19.98 20.53 5.84
CA GLY A 438 -21.21 20.27 6.58
C GLY A 438 -22.42 19.95 5.69
N SER A 439 -22.23 19.74 4.38
CA SER A 439 -23.29 19.45 3.43
C SER A 439 -23.40 17.96 3.09
N LYS A 440 -24.57 17.55 2.60
CA LYS A 440 -24.81 16.23 2.02
C LYS A 440 -25.27 16.40 0.58
N ALA A 441 -24.77 15.58 -0.32
CA ALA A 441 -25.20 15.61 -1.72
C ALA A 441 -25.37 14.21 -2.29
N TYR A 442 -26.38 14.06 -3.15
CA TYR A 442 -26.47 12.94 -4.06
C TYR A 442 -25.74 13.30 -5.35
N LEU A 443 -24.69 12.53 -5.67
CA LEU A 443 -23.86 12.77 -6.85
C LEU A 443 -24.16 11.73 -7.92
N PRO A 444 -24.51 12.12 -9.15
CA PRO A 444 -24.64 11.17 -10.25
C PRO A 444 -23.28 10.54 -10.54
N VAL A 445 -23.27 9.23 -10.77
CA VAL A 445 -22.07 8.49 -11.16
C VAL A 445 -22.33 7.70 -12.43
N THR A 446 -21.30 7.61 -13.26
CA THR A 446 -21.20 6.66 -14.37
C THR A 446 -20.22 5.56 -14.00
N LEU A 447 -20.06 4.55 -14.86
CA LEU A 447 -19.03 3.52 -14.67
C LEU A 447 -17.62 4.14 -14.55
N ALA A 448 -17.34 5.24 -15.26
CA ALA A 448 -16.05 5.92 -15.23
C ALA A 448 -15.83 6.80 -13.98
N SER A 449 -16.89 7.15 -13.25
CA SER A 449 -16.80 8.07 -12.11
C SER A 449 -16.09 7.42 -10.93
N VAL A 450 -15.10 8.12 -10.36
CA VAL A 450 -14.44 7.76 -9.10
C VAL A 450 -14.55 8.93 -8.13
N PRO A 451 -15.63 9.03 -7.34
CA PRO A 451 -15.89 10.20 -6.52
C PRO A 451 -14.79 10.42 -5.48
N HIS A 452 -13.96 11.44 -5.70
CA HIS A 452 -12.96 11.90 -4.75
C HIS A 452 -12.82 13.42 -4.77
N PHE A 453 -12.43 13.98 -3.63
CA PHE A 453 -12.54 15.42 -3.38
C PHE A 453 -11.33 15.92 -2.61
N TYR A 454 -10.77 17.05 -3.04
CA TYR A 454 -9.73 17.76 -2.30
C TYR A 454 -10.37 18.60 -1.20
N ARG A 455 -9.90 18.45 0.04
CA ARG A 455 -10.25 19.33 1.15
C ARG A 455 -9.54 20.67 0.98
N GLY A 456 -10.26 21.78 1.14
CA GLY A 456 -9.70 23.11 1.23
C GLY A 456 -8.76 23.23 2.43
N GLY A 457 -7.67 23.97 2.26
CA GLY A 457 -6.61 24.09 3.25
C GLY A 457 -5.42 23.17 2.99
N TYR A 458 -5.45 22.36 1.93
CA TYR A 458 -4.40 21.36 1.67
C TYR A 458 -3.73 21.51 0.30
N ILE A 459 -2.44 21.17 0.26
CA ILE A 459 -1.63 21.08 -0.95
C ILE A 459 -1.26 19.62 -1.21
N VAL A 460 -1.72 19.06 -2.33
CA VAL A 460 -1.47 17.67 -2.72
C VAL A 460 -0.42 17.61 -3.85
N PRO A 461 0.76 17.02 -3.62
CA PRO A 461 1.73 16.77 -4.68
C PRO A 461 1.34 15.54 -5.49
N ARG A 462 1.49 15.61 -6.81
CA ARG A 462 1.28 14.50 -7.75
C ARG A 462 2.26 14.56 -8.91
N LYS A 463 2.40 13.47 -9.67
CA LYS A 463 3.16 13.42 -10.93
C LYS A 463 2.19 13.15 -12.08
N ASP A 464 2.00 14.12 -12.97
CA ASP A 464 1.02 13.98 -14.07
C ASP A 464 1.56 13.14 -15.24
N ARG A 465 2.88 12.98 -15.33
CA ARG A 465 3.56 12.13 -16.33
C ARG A 465 3.61 10.68 -15.85
N VAL A 466 2.51 9.96 -15.97
CA VAL A 466 2.50 8.53 -15.65
C VAL A 466 3.33 7.75 -16.65
N ARG A 467 4.11 6.80 -16.14
CA ARG A 467 4.95 5.88 -16.92
C ARG A 467 4.52 4.45 -16.65
N ARG A 468 5.22 3.51 -17.28
CA ARG A 468 5.00 2.06 -17.14
C ARG A 468 5.15 1.51 -15.70
N SER A 469 5.98 2.12 -14.85
CA SER A 469 6.17 1.74 -13.45
C SER A 469 6.72 2.90 -12.63
N THR A 470 6.76 2.76 -11.31
CA THR A 470 7.31 3.79 -10.40
C THR A 470 8.78 4.12 -10.70
N THR A 471 9.56 3.14 -11.20
CA THR A 471 10.99 3.32 -11.50
C THR A 471 11.22 4.39 -12.57
N GLN A 472 10.41 4.41 -13.63
CA GLN A 472 10.55 5.44 -14.68
C GLN A 472 9.96 6.79 -14.26
N MET A 473 9.18 6.84 -13.17
CA MET A 473 8.63 8.07 -12.63
C MET A 473 9.57 8.76 -11.62
N THR A 474 10.66 8.13 -11.18
CA THR A 474 11.55 8.65 -10.12
C THR A 474 11.98 10.09 -10.35
N ASP A 475 12.42 10.42 -11.56
CA ASP A 475 12.93 11.75 -11.93
C ASP A 475 11.87 12.64 -12.62
N ASP A 476 10.63 12.17 -12.79
CA ASP A 476 9.57 12.96 -13.42
C ASP A 476 9.16 14.17 -12.56
N PRO A 477 8.71 15.27 -13.19
CA PRO A 477 8.33 16.49 -12.50
C PRO A 477 7.02 16.36 -11.72
N TYR A 478 6.84 17.28 -10.77
CA TYR A 478 5.65 17.37 -9.92
C TYR A 478 4.67 18.45 -10.40
N THR A 479 3.39 18.16 -10.14
CA THR A 479 2.29 19.11 -10.12
C THR A 479 1.80 19.28 -8.68
N LEU A 480 1.54 20.51 -8.25
CA LEU A 480 0.89 20.80 -6.97
C LEU A 480 -0.57 21.17 -7.18
N ILE A 481 -1.49 20.47 -6.50
CA ILE A 481 -2.89 20.88 -6.35
C ILE A 481 -3.01 21.65 -5.05
N VAL A 482 -3.24 22.96 -5.13
CA VAL A 482 -3.40 23.87 -3.99
C VAL A 482 -4.90 24.14 -3.82
N ALA A 483 -5.55 23.39 -2.94
CA ALA A 483 -6.99 23.54 -2.66
C ALA A 483 -7.19 24.54 -1.53
N LEU A 484 -7.72 25.73 -1.83
CA LEU A 484 -7.81 26.81 -0.84
C LEU A 484 -8.97 26.60 0.14
N ASP A 485 -8.73 26.86 1.42
CA ASP A 485 -9.79 26.94 2.43
C ASP A 485 -10.64 28.21 2.25
N SER A 486 -11.62 28.40 3.14
CA SER A 486 -12.47 29.61 3.16
C SER A 486 -11.71 30.90 3.45
N LYS A 487 -10.46 30.84 3.92
CA LYS A 487 -9.57 31.98 4.18
C LYS A 487 -8.56 32.21 3.05
N GLY A 488 -8.62 31.42 1.97
CA GLY A 488 -7.69 31.52 0.86
C GLY A 488 -6.30 30.96 1.19
N ALA A 489 -6.19 30.05 2.16
CA ALA A 489 -4.95 29.43 2.59
C ALA A 489 -4.89 27.93 2.28
N ALA A 490 -3.69 27.38 2.18
CA ALA A 490 -3.47 25.94 2.11
C ALA A 490 -2.05 25.56 2.56
N GLU A 491 -1.86 24.36 3.11
CA GLU A 491 -0.54 23.81 3.40
C GLU A 491 -0.42 22.34 2.99
N GLY A 492 0.81 21.90 2.74
CA GLY A 492 1.07 20.51 2.42
C GLY A 492 2.54 20.16 2.53
N GLN A 493 2.83 18.89 2.35
CA GLN A 493 4.17 18.35 2.52
C GLN A 493 4.51 17.42 1.37
N LEU A 494 5.80 17.28 1.09
CA LEU A 494 6.32 16.30 0.13
C LEU A 494 7.62 15.70 0.66
N TYR A 495 7.63 14.37 0.71
CA TYR A 495 8.79 13.57 1.06
C TYR A 495 9.40 12.87 -0.18
N ILE A 496 10.72 12.93 -0.32
CA ILE A 496 11.49 12.34 -1.43
C ILE A 496 12.78 11.73 -0.87
N ASP A 497 13.05 10.46 -1.14
CA ASP A 497 14.34 9.79 -0.91
C ASP A 497 14.75 9.03 -2.18
N ASP A 498 15.63 8.04 -2.07
CA ASP A 498 16.00 7.16 -3.20
C ASP A 498 14.94 6.08 -3.51
N TYR A 499 13.85 6.07 -2.75
CA TYR A 499 12.69 5.20 -2.87
C TYR A 499 12.91 3.70 -2.62
N LYS A 500 14.11 3.27 -2.19
CA LYS A 500 14.43 1.85 -2.03
C LYS A 500 15.28 1.49 -0.81
N SER A 501 16.17 2.37 -0.37
CA SER A 501 17.17 2.02 0.65
C SER A 501 16.82 2.57 2.03
N PHE A 502 17.61 2.18 3.04
CA PHE A 502 17.56 2.78 4.37
C PHE A 502 18.38 4.08 4.50
N GLN A 503 18.95 4.63 3.43
CA GLN A 503 19.79 5.84 3.50
C GLN A 503 19.05 7.05 4.08
N TYR A 504 17.72 7.11 3.94
CA TYR A 504 16.92 8.16 4.55
C TYR A 504 17.01 8.21 6.08
N ARG A 505 17.29 7.08 6.76
CA ARG A 505 17.53 7.05 8.20
C ARG A 505 18.80 7.82 8.61
N GLN A 506 19.67 8.09 7.65
CA GLN A 506 20.90 8.88 7.81
C GLN A 506 20.75 10.31 7.26
N GLY A 507 19.52 10.78 6.97
CA GLY A 507 19.27 12.14 6.48
C GLY A 507 19.32 12.30 4.96
N HIS A 508 19.49 11.23 4.19
CA HIS A 508 19.50 11.27 2.71
C HIS A 508 18.08 11.29 2.13
N TYR A 509 17.34 12.37 2.40
CA TYR A 509 16.00 12.62 1.88
C TYR A 509 15.72 14.13 1.83
N LEU A 510 14.75 14.54 1.03
CA LEU A 510 14.13 15.87 1.06
C LEU A 510 12.77 15.79 1.73
N TYR A 511 12.52 16.72 2.65
CA TYR A 511 11.20 16.92 3.22
C TYR A 511 10.83 18.40 3.09
N ARG A 512 9.80 18.67 2.28
CA ARG A 512 9.42 20.02 1.85
C ARG A 512 8.08 20.38 2.47
N LYS A 513 7.96 21.62 2.98
CA LYS A 513 6.69 22.25 3.32
C LYS A 513 6.29 23.19 2.20
N PHE A 514 5.04 23.06 1.75
CA PHE A 514 4.38 24.05 0.92
C PHE A 514 3.37 24.83 1.75
N SER A 515 3.31 26.14 1.53
CA SER A 515 2.34 27.01 2.19
C SER A 515 1.81 28.04 1.21
N PHE A 516 0.51 28.18 1.13
CA PHE A 516 -0.18 29.22 0.40
C PHE A 516 -0.91 30.15 1.37
N THR A 517 -0.57 31.43 1.36
CA THR A 517 -1.29 32.46 2.13
C THR A 517 -1.07 33.82 1.49
N ASN A 518 -2.08 34.71 1.55
CA ASN A 518 -1.99 36.07 1.01
C ASN A 518 -1.47 36.12 -0.44
N SER A 519 -1.94 35.21 -1.29
CA SER A 519 -1.52 35.09 -2.70
C SER A 519 -0.03 34.77 -2.91
N VAL A 520 0.62 34.16 -1.91
CA VAL A 520 2.01 33.72 -1.97
C VAL A 520 2.07 32.22 -1.68
N LEU A 521 2.60 31.45 -2.64
CA LEU A 521 2.97 30.05 -2.47
C LEU A 521 4.46 29.94 -2.16
N THR A 522 4.85 29.29 -1.07
CA THR A 522 6.24 29.03 -0.73
C THR A 522 6.54 27.53 -0.72
N SER A 523 7.79 27.19 -1.01
CA SER A 523 8.41 25.91 -0.67
C SER A 523 9.61 26.17 0.21
N SER A 524 9.65 25.50 1.36
CA SER A 524 10.78 25.56 2.29
C SER A 524 11.18 24.17 2.75
N ALA A 525 12.46 23.97 3.06
CA ALA A 525 12.92 22.74 3.70
C ALA A 525 12.31 22.62 5.11
N ILE A 526 11.84 21.43 5.47
CA ILE A 526 11.50 21.10 6.86
C ILE A 526 12.79 20.71 7.60
N ASP A 527 13.60 19.85 6.97
CA ASP A 527 14.86 19.35 7.51
C ASP A 527 16.04 19.75 6.61
N SER A 528 17.22 19.93 7.22
CA SER A 528 18.47 20.16 6.48
C SER A 528 18.96 18.86 5.83
N THR A 529 19.36 18.92 4.55
CA THR A 529 19.83 17.74 3.81
C THR A 529 20.77 18.10 2.66
N THR A 530 21.67 17.17 2.35
CA THR A 530 22.51 17.16 1.15
C THR A 530 21.88 16.39 -0.02
N PHE A 531 20.76 15.68 0.21
CA PHE A 531 20.07 14.95 -0.85
C PHE A 531 19.55 15.94 -1.91
N ARG A 532 19.65 15.54 -3.18
CA ARG A 532 19.19 16.32 -4.33
C ARG A 532 18.41 15.42 -5.26
N THR A 533 17.32 15.95 -5.81
CA THR A 533 16.51 15.28 -6.82
C THR A 533 16.67 15.97 -8.17
N LYS A 534 16.50 15.22 -9.26
CA LYS A 534 16.38 15.81 -10.61
C LYS A 534 14.97 16.31 -10.90
N SER A 535 13.99 15.95 -10.07
CA SER A 535 12.60 16.33 -10.26
C SER A 535 12.43 17.85 -10.10
N ILE A 536 11.62 18.43 -10.97
CA ILE A 536 11.29 19.86 -10.97
C ILE A 536 9.78 20.07 -10.75
N LEU A 537 9.37 21.29 -10.45
CA LEU A 537 7.97 21.71 -10.47
C LEU A 537 7.55 22.07 -11.90
N GLU A 538 6.61 21.32 -12.49
CA GLU A 538 6.11 21.63 -13.84
C GLU A 538 4.80 22.42 -13.86
N SER A 539 3.95 22.27 -12.84
CA SER A 539 2.64 22.91 -12.80
C SER A 539 2.17 23.17 -11.37
N VAL A 540 1.42 24.25 -11.19
CA VAL A 540 0.66 24.54 -9.97
C VAL A 540 -0.78 24.81 -10.38
N LYS A 541 -1.73 24.12 -9.75
CA LYS A 541 -3.18 24.34 -9.91
C LYS A 541 -3.73 24.85 -8.59
N ILE A 542 -4.14 26.11 -8.55
CA ILE A 542 -4.70 26.76 -7.36
C ILE A 542 -6.21 26.84 -7.55
N VAL A 543 -6.93 26.13 -6.69
CA VAL A 543 -8.37 25.92 -6.78
C VAL A 543 -9.08 26.78 -5.74
N GLY A 544 -10.16 27.46 -6.16
CA GLY A 544 -10.89 28.40 -5.31
C GLY A 544 -10.22 29.77 -5.21
N TYR A 545 -9.37 30.14 -6.18
CA TYR A 545 -8.71 31.44 -6.22
C TYR A 545 -9.68 32.49 -6.78
N SER A 546 -10.33 33.26 -5.90
CA SER A 546 -11.43 34.15 -6.26
C SER A 546 -11.01 35.42 -7.01
N SER A 547 -9.79 35.90 -6.80
CA SER A 547 -9.31 37.14 -7.40
C SER A 547 -8.65 36.88 -8.76
N LYS A 548 -9.02 37.67 -9.77
CA LYS A 548 -8.40 37.55 -11.11
C LYS A 548 -6.93 37.95 -11.06
N PRO A 549 -5.99 37.05 -11.38
CA PRO A 549 -4.56 37.36 -11.35
C PRO A 549 -4.15 38.24 -12.54
N THR A 550 -3.30 39.23 -12.26
CA THR A 550 -2.69 40.11 -13.26
C THR A 550 -1.26 39.69 -13.60
N LYS A 551 -0.55 39.10 -12.64
CA LYS A 551 0.85 38.69 -12.78
C LYS A 551 1.18 37.55 -11.82
N VAL A 552 2.04 36.63 -12.25
CA VAL A 552 2.62 35.59 -11.38
C VAL A 552 4.14 35.69 -11.48
N THR A 553 4.81 35.84 -10.34
CA THR A 553 6.27 35.94 -10.26
C THR A 553 6.83 34.83 -9.37
N LEU A 554 7.82 34.09 -9.86
CA LEU A 554 8.58 33.10 -9.11
C LEU A 554 9.94 33.67 -8.73
N SER A 555 10.27 33.61 -7.45
CA SER A 555 11.59 33.94 -6.90
C SER A 555 12.26 32.65 -6.41
N SER A 556 13.47 32.36 -6.87
CA SER A 556 14.30 31.26 -6.37
C SER A 556 15.77 31.61 -6.54
N ASN A 557 16.61 31.32 -5.54
CA ASN A 557 18.05 31.61 -5.55
C ASN A 557 18.39 33.06 -5.95
N GLY A 558 17.59 34.04 -5.51
CA GLY A 558 17.78 35.46 -5.81
C GLY A 558 17.35 35.89 -7.22
N VAL A 559 16.82 34.98 -8.05
CA VAL A 559 16.35 35.26 -9.40
C VAL A 559 14.83 35.33 -9.42
N ASN A 560 14.29 36.42 -9.98
CA ASN A 560 12.85 36.59 -10.20
C ASN A 560 12.50 36.30 -11.66
N LYS A 561 11.46 35.51 -11.89
CA LYS A 561 10.96 35.12 -13.20
C LYS A 561 9.45 35.29 -13.24
N GLU A 562 8.95 36.00 -14.25
CA GLU A 562 7.52 36.05 -14.53
C GLU A 562 7.05 34.74 -15.18
N LEU A 563 5.90 34.22 -14.75
CA LEU A 563 5.35 32.96 -15.22
C LEU A 563 4.04 33.18 -16.00
N SER A 564 3.88 32.43 -17.09
CA SER A 564 2.60 32.33 -17.79
C SER A 564 1.57 31.56 -16.95
N PHE A 565 0.33 32.02 -16.96
CA PHE A 565 -0.77 31.38 -16.28
C PHE A 565 -2.05 31.40 -17.12
N ARG A 566 -2.98 30.50 -16.78
CA ARG A 566 -4.37 30.51 -17.25
C ARG A 566 -5.28 30.62 -16.03
N TYR A 567 -6.27 31.50 -16.10
CA TYR A 567 -7.29 31.65 -15.07
C TYR A 567 -8.68 31.36 -15.66
N GLU A 568 -9.44 30.51 -15.00
CA GLU A 568 -10.78 30.10 -15.39
C GLU A 568 -11.77 30.63 -14.36
N GLU A 569 -12.42 31.75 -14.68
CA GLU A 569 -13.27 32.50 -13.74
C GLU A 569 -14.47 31.68 -13.25
N GLY A 570 -15.06 30.86 -14.12
CA GLY A 570 -16.22 30.02 -13.79
C GLY A 570 -15.92 28.93 -12.75
N THR A 571 -14.69 28.41 -12.70
CA THR A 571 -14.25 27.38 -11.73
C THR A 571 -13.28 27.93 -10.69
N GLN A 572 -12.93 29.22 -10.76
CA GLN A 572 -11.92 29.86 -9.92
C GLN A 572 -10.59 29.09 -9.88
N LEU A 573 -10.19 28.56 -11.05
CA LEU A 573 -8.98 27.76 -11.21
C LEU A 573 -7.87 28.60 -11.82
N LEU A 574 -6.77 28.77 -11.08
CA LEU A 574 -5.53 29.33 -11.58
C LEU A 574 -4.53 28.20 -11.88
N THR A 575 -4.15 28.04 -13.15
CA THR A 575 -3.11 27.12 -13.57
C THR A 575 -1.85 27.88 -13.97
N VAL A 576 -0.76 27.69 -13.22
CA VAL A 576 0.57 28.21 -13.54
C VAL A 576 1.39 27.10 -14.18
N ARG A 577 1.91 27.34 -15.40
CA ARG A 577 2.66 26.34 -16.17
C ARG A 577 4.15 26.66 -16.21
N LYS A 578 4.97 25.61 -16.18
CA LYS A 578 6.43 25.65 -16.28
C LYS A 578 7.14 26.59 -15.28
N PRO A 579 6.87 26.50 -13.95
CA PRO A 579 7.75 27.12 -12.97
C PRO A 579 9.22 26.70 -13.19
N ALA A 580 9.44 25.39 -13.37
CA ALA A 580 10.72 24.74 -13.68
C ALA A 580 11.81 24.96 -12.62
N VAL A 581 11.41 25.13 -11.37
CA VAL A 581 12.31 25.14 -10.20
C VAL A 581 12.55 23.71 -9.71
N ASN A 582 13.75 23.42 -9.22
CA ASN A 582 14.08 22.12 -8.66
C ASN A 582 13.33 21.90 -7.33
N MET A 583 12.83 20.68 -7.09
CA MET A 583 12.09 20.38 -5.85
C MET A 583 12.96 20.37 -4.58
N SER A 584 14.29 20.37 -4.73
CA SER A 584 15.22 20.58 -3.64
C SER A 584 15.33 22.02 -3.16
N ASP A 585 14.94 22.99 -3.99
CA ASP A 585 15.22 24.39 -3.74
C ASP A 585 14.09 25.07 -2.96
N ASP A 586 14.46 26.09 -2.19
CA ASP A 586 13.51 27.05 -1.65
C ASP A 586 13.08 28.03 -2.75
N TRP A 587 11.78 28.32 -2.77
CA TRP A 587 11.20 29.23 -3.76
C TRP A 587 9.91 29.85 -3.26
N THR A 588 9.59 31.01 -3.82
CA THR A 588 8.40 31.80 -3.52
C THR A 588 7.71 32.19 -4.81
N MET A 589 6.44 31.85 -4.97
CA MET A 589 5.60 32.28 -6.09
C MET A 589 4.56 33.28 -5.58
N THR A 590 4.62 34.52 -6.06
CA THR A 590 3.71 35.60 -5.72
C THR A 590 2.73 35.85 -6.85
N ILE A 591 1.45 35.93 -6.52
CA ILE A 591 0.36 36.23 -7.45
C ILE A 591 -0.15 37.64 -7.15
N SER A 592 -0.08 38.52 -8.13
CA SER A 592 -0.64 39.86 -8.06
C SER A 592 -2.06 39.86 -8.62
N THR A 593 -2.95 40.60 -7.98
CA THR A 593 -4.34 40.81 -8.41
C THR A 593 -4.56 42.30 -8.67
N GLN A 594 -5.68 42.65 -9.29
CA GLN A 594 -6.10 44.06 -9.40
C GLN A 594 -6.49 44.64 -8.04
#